data_AF-A0A7X7PQL2-F1
#
_entry.id   AF-A0A7X7PQL2-F1
#
_cell.length_a   1.000
_cell.length_b   1.000
_cell.length_c   1.000
_cell.angle_alpha   90.00
_cell.angle_beta   90.00
_cell.angle_gamma   90.00
#
_symmetry.space_group_name_H-M   'P 1'
#
loop_
_entity.id
_entity.type
_entity.pdbx_description
1 polymer ?
#
loop_
_entity_poly.entity_id
_entity_poly.type
_entity_poly.pdbx_seq_one_letter_code
_entity_poly.pdbx_strand_id
1 'polypeptide(L)'
;MTTFIDRQGRLFGKIGLVDILILLLLVALVLFAVVRFAKPADALVTVETTLTVEKVRDPTVITIAEGSPVYDEGGALLGYVHEEPKATRMPLDVFTADGRPVTGAVSQVYWDLEIKVRGEGHDSGSDISVGGVVLRVGMPLMVHGPGFGVKTQIQGVRVVED
;
A
#
# COMPACT_ATOMS: atom_id res chain seq x y z
N MET A 1 30.36 -55.13 19.42
CA MET A 1 29.07 -54.42 19.31
C MET A 1 29.10 -53.26 20.27
N THR A 2 29.27 -52.03 19.76
CA THR A 2 29.26 -50.81 20.56
C THR A 2 27.81 -50.42 20.83
N THR A 3 27.31 -50.76 22.01
CA THR A 3 25.98 -50.36 22.45
C THR A 3 26.03 -48.88 22.83
N PHE A 4 25.33 -48.02 22.08
CA PHE A 4 25.30 -46.57 22.32
C PHE A 4 24.55 -46.17 23.60
N ILE A 5 23.81 -47.09 24.21
CA ILE A 5 22.92 -46.87 25.36
C ILE A 5 23.35 -47.80 26.50
N ASP A 6 23.69 -47.23 27.65
CA ASP A 6 24.01 -47.97 28.87
C ASP A 6 22.73 -48.50 29.56
N ARG A 7 22.83 -49.57 30.37
CA ARG A 7 21.72 -50.22 31.10
C ARG A 7 20.94 -49.28 32.03
N GLN A 8 21.51 -48.10 32.34
CA GLN A 8 20.87 -47.03 33.11
C GLN A 8 20.14 -45.99 32.23
N GLY A 9 19.99 -46.23 30.92
CA GLY A 9 19.35 -45.29 30.00
C GLY A 9 20.19 -44.04 29.71
N ARG A 10 21.53 -44.16 29.76
CA ARG A 10 22.47 -43.06 29.47
C ARG A 10 23.08 -43.25 28.09
N LEU A 11 23.09 -42.18 27.30
CA LEU A 11 23.80 -42.11 26.02
C LEU A 11 25.23 -41.61 26.28
N PHE A 12 26.22 -42.38 25.85
CA PHE A 12 27.66 -42.14 26.09
C PHE A 12 28.08 -42.01 27.57
N GLY A 13 27.31 -42.59 28.50
CA GLY A 13 27.63 -42.61 29.95
C GLY A 13 27.58 -41.24 30.66
N LYS A 14 27.39 -40.13 29.93
CA LYS A 14 27.42 -38.75 30.44
C LYS A 14 26.06 -38.07 30.46
N ILE A 15 25.18 -38.38 29.50
CA ILE A 15 23.91 -37.68 29.29
C ILE A 15 22.76 -38.68 29.45
N GLY A 16 21.74 -38.32 30.24
CA GLY A 16 20.56 -39.14 30.42
C GLY A 16 19.65 -39.14 29.19
N LEU A 17 18.91 -40.23 28.95
CA LEU A 17 17.87 -40.28 27.92
C LEU A 17 16.83 -39.16 28.11
N VAL A 18 16.52 -38.81 29.36
CA VAL A 18 15.62 -37.70 29.71
C VAL A 18 16.19 -36.35 29.26
N ASP A 19 17.49 -36.11 29.46
CA ASP A 19 18.14 -34.85 29.01
C ASP A 19 18.07 -34.70 27.50
N ILE A 20 18.24 -35.80 26.76
CA ILE A 20 18.17 -35.81 25.30
C ILE A 20 16.76 -35.51 24.81
N LEU A 21 15.74 -36.03 25.51
CA LEU A 21 14.34 -35.77 25.19
C LEU A 21 13.97 -34.31 25.46
N ILE A 22 14.45 -33.73 26.57
CA ILE A 22 14.28 -32.30 26.89
C ILE A 22 15.00 -31.43 25.86
N LEU A 23 16.22 -31.79 25.45
CA LEU A 23 16.98 -31.08 24.43
C LEU A 23 16.25 -31.10 23.07
N LEU A 24 15.72 -32.25 22.67
CA LEU A 24 14.91 -32.38 21.45
C LEU A 24 13.65 -31.51 21.50
N LEU A 25 12.97 -31.49 22.65
CA LEU A 25 11.81 -30.62 22.86
C LEU A 25 12.17 -29.15 22.72
N LEU A 26 13.28 -28.71 23.32
CA LEU A 26 13.77 -27.34 23.21
C LEU A 26 14.08 -26.95 21.76
N VAL A 27 14.80 -27.81 21.02
CA VAL A 27 15.11 -27.57 19.61
C VAL A 27 13.84 -27.50 18.77
N ALA A 28 12.87 -28.39 19.00
CA ALA A 28 11.59 -28.37 18.31
C ALA A 28 10.81 -27.08 18.60
N LEU A 29 10.84 -26.58 19.84
CA LEU A 29 10.16 -25.35 20.25
C LEU A 29 10.80 -24.12 19.60
N VAL A 30 12.13 -24.07 19.53
CA VAL A 30 12.88 -23.01 18.83
C VAL A 30 12.60 -23.05 17.32
N LEU A 31 12.66 -24.22 16.69
CA LEU A 31 12.36 -24.37 15.26
C LEU A 31 10.90 -23.99 14.96
N PHE A 32 9.96 -24.41 15.80
CA PHE A 32 8.56 -24.03 15.66
C PHE A 32 8.38 -22.51 15.79
N ALA A 33 9.04 -21.87 16.75
CA ALA A 33 9.02 -20.42 16.89
C ALA A 33 9.62 -19.74 15.64
N VAL A 34 10.79 -20.18 15.17
CA VAL A 34 11.41 -19.63 13.95
C VAL A 34 10.48 -19.77 12.75
N VAL A 35 9.90 -20.94 12.50
CA VAL A 35 8.98 -21.16 11.37
C VAL A 35 7.67 -20.38 11.53
N ARG A 36 7.15 -20.25 12.75
CA ARG A 36 5.89 -19.54 13.03
C ARG A 36 6.03 -18.03 12.93
N PHE A 37 7.21 -17.49 13.23
CA PHE A 37 7.49 -16.05 13.23
C PHE A 37 8.32 -15.57 12.03
N ALA A 38 8.95 -16.47 11.27
CA ALA A 38 9.50 -16.17 9.96
C ALA A 38 8.36 -15.95 8.97
N LYS A 39 7.79 -14.74 8.98
CA LYS A 39 7.09 -14.25 7.79
C LYS A 39 8.15 -14.07 6.70
N PRO A 40 7.94 -14.59 5.47
CA PRO A 40 8.76 -14.15 4.35
C PRO A 40 8.72 -12.62 4.31
N ALA A 41 9.85 -11.97 4.04
CA ALA A 41 9.82 -10.54 3.74
C ALA A 41 8.88 -10.38 2.55
N ASP A 42 7.76 -9.69 2.75
CA ASP A 42 6.82 -9.42 1.67
C ASP A 42 7.60 -8.72 0.56
N ALA A 43 7.59 -9.30 -0.64
CA ALA A 43 8.29 -8.72 -1.76
C ALA A 43 7.73 -7.32 -2.02
N LEU A 44 8.60 -6.35 -2.24
CA LEU A 44 8.17 -5.05 -2.70
C LEU A 44 7.52 -5.22 -4.07
N VAL A 45 6.32 -4.68 -4.21
CA VAL A 45 5.54 -4.69 -5.45
C VAL A 45 5.30 -3.26 -5.90
N THR A 46 5.30 -3.03 -7.21
CA THR A 46 4.91 -1.73 -7.77
C THR A 46 3.40 -1.58 -7.71
N VAL A 47 2.92 -0.56 -7.01
CA VAL A 47 1.50 -0.26 -6.83
C VAL A 47 1.15 1.00 -7.59
N GLU A 48 0.16 0.91 -8.48
CA GLU A 48 -0.46 2.06 -9.11
C GLU A 48 -1.74 2.46 -8.38
N THR A 49 -1.80 3.72 -7.96
CA THR A 49 -2.93 4.33 -7.26
C THR A 49 -3.53 5.42 -8.12
N THR A 50 -4.84 5.33 -8.39
CA THR A 50 -5.60 6.37 -9.10
C THR A 50 -6.26 7.28 -8.07
N LEU A 51 -5.86 8.54 -8.05
CA LEU A 51 -6.37 9.59 -7.18
C LEU A 51 -7.24 10.55 -7.99
N THR A 52 -8.42 10.88 -7.48
CA THR A 52 -9.26 11.95 -8.03
C THR A 52 -9.23 13.16 -7.12
N VAL A 53 -9.08 14.34 -7.72
CA VAL A 53 -9.14 15.63 -7.04
C VAL A 53 -10.27 16.43 -7.67
N GLU A 54 -11.27 16.80 -6.89
CA GLU A 54 -12.41 17.55 -7.41
C GLU A 54 -12.26 19.05 -7.13
N LYS A 55 -12.85 19.87 -8.02
CA LYS A 55 -13.02 21.31 -7.80
C LYS A 55 -11.70 22.07 -7.55
N VAL A 56 -10.71 21.88 -8.41
CA VAL A 56 -9.45 22.62 -8.38
C VAL A 56 -9.39 23.74 -9.43
N ARG A 57 -8.51 24.71 -9.21
CA ARG A 57 -8.28 25.83 -10.14
C ARG A 57 -7.06 25.58 -11.01
N ASP A 58 -6.91 26.37 -12.07
CA ASP A 58 -5.79 26.28 -13.02
C ASP A 58 -4.41 26.15 -12.35
N PRO A 59 -4.05 26.91 -11.28
CA PRO A 59 -2.75 26.79 -10.64
C PRO A 59 -2.45 25.39 -10.09
N THR A 60 -3.46 24.67 -9.59
CA THR A 60 -3.29 23.30 -9.10
C THR A 60 -3.04 22.33 -10.25
N VAL A 61 -3.79 22.50 -11.35
CA VAL A 61 -3.68 21.65 -12.54
C VAL A 61 -2.29 21.75 -13.15
N ILE A 62 -1.74 22.96 -13.30
CA ILE A 62 -0.44 23.16 -13.94
C ILE A 62 0.76 22.81 -13.05
N THR A 63 0.55 22.65 -11.75
CA THR A 63 1.64 22.37 -10.80
C THR A 63 1.92 20.88 -10.67
N ILE A 64 0.91 20.03 -10.85
CA ILE A 64 1.06 18.58 -10.77
C ILE A 64 1.44 18.08 -12.16
N ALA A 65 2.65 17.56 -12.30
CA ALA A 65 3.16 17.06 -13.58
C ALA A 65 3.67 15.61 -13.44
N GLU A 66 3.85 14.93 -14.57
CA GLU A 66 4.53 13.63 -14.61
C GLU A 66 5.88 13.69 -13.86
N GLY A 67 6.19 12.63 -13.11
CA GLY A 67 7.38 12.52 -12.28
C GLY A 67 7.34 13.29 -10.95
N SER A 68 6.27 14.02 -10.64
CA SER A 68 6.15 14.71 -9.34
C SER A 68 6.07 13.69 -8.20
N PRO A 69 6.83 13.87 -7.10
CA PRO A 69 6.69 13.02 -5.93
C PRO A 69 5.41 13.36 -5.17
N VAL A 70 4.71 12.33 -4.71
CA VAL A 70 3.44 12.42 -3.99
C VAL A 70 3.60 11.81 -2.61
N TYR A 71 3.33 12.60 -1.58
CA TYR A 71 3.39 12.21 -0.18
C TYR A 71 1.99 12.24 0.44
N ASP A 72 1.76 11.41 1.45
CA ASP A 72 0.59 11.54 2.32
C ASP A 72 0.73 12.72 3.31
N GLU A 73 -0.33 13.02 4.07
CA GLU A 73 -0.31 14.05 5.12
C GLU A 73 0.76 13.84 6.20
N GLY A 74 1.13 12.58 6.48
CA GLY A 74 2.18 12.21 7.43
C GLY A 74 3.61 12.29 6.88
N GLY A 75 3.78 12.60 5.59
CA GLY A 75 5.07 12.66 4.90
C GLY A 75 5.56 11.32 4.34
N ALA A 76 4.73 10.28 4.34
CA ALA A 76 5.05 9.01 3.70
C ALA A 76 5.04 9.16 2.18
N LEU A 77 6.10 8.72 1.50
CA LEU A 77 6.15 8.73 0.04
C LEU A 77 5.22 7.66 -0.52
N LEU A 78 4.20 8.09 -1.25
CA LEU A 78 3.24 7.22 -1.95
C LEU A 78 3.72 6.86 -3.36
N GLY A 79 4.71 7.58 -3.88
CA GLY A 79 5.30 7.33 -5.18
C GLY A 79 5.43 8.59 -6.03
N TYR A 80 5.46 8.39 -7.34
CA TYR A 80 5.62 9.44 -8.34
C TYR A 80 4.45 9.42 -9.31
N VAL A 81 4.05 10.59 -9.79
CA VAL A 81 3.05 10.71 -10.86
C VAL A 81 3.58 10.00 -12.11
N HIS A 82 2.86 8.97 -12.57
CA HIS A 82 3.32 8.09 -13.63
C HIS A 82 3.08 8.63 -15.04
N GLU A 83 2.02 9.42 -15.21
CA GLU A 83 1.62 10.01 -16.48
C GLU A 83 1.03 11.40 -16.24
N GLU A 84 1.00 12.24 -17.28
CA GLU A 84 0.42 13.57 -17.20
C GLU A 84 -1.02 13.52 -16.64
N PRO A 85 -1.34 14.29 -15.57
CA PRO A 85 -2.66 14.27 -14.97
C PRO A 85 -3.77 14.60 -15.96
N LYS A 86 -4.83 13.80 -15.95
CA LYS A 86 -5.98 14.04 -16.81
C LYS A 86 -6.90 15.07 -16.15
N ALA A 87 -6.94 16.27 -16.73
CA ALA A 87 -7.81 17.35 -16.29
C ALA A 87 -9.11 17.40 -17.13
N THR A 88 -10.26 17.41 -16.45
CA THR A 88 -11.58 17.60 -17.08
C THR A 88 -12.32 18.75 -16.41
N ARG A 89 -13.16 19.47 -17.17
CA ARG A 89 -13.97 20.55 -16.58
C ARG A 89 -14.99 19.97 -15.60
N MET A 90 -15.08 20.57 -14.42
CA MET A 90 -16.00 20.10 -13.37
C MET A 90 -17.45 20.19 -13.87
N PRO A 91 -18.23 19.10 -13.84
CA PRO A 91 -19.64 19.12 -14.24
C PRO A 91 -20.45 20.02 -13.30
N LEU A 92 -21.51 20.63 -13.83
CA LEU A 92 -22.44 21.46 -13.08
C LEU A 92 -23.87 20.91 -13.17
N ASP A 93 -24.52 20.81 -12.02
CA ASP A 93 -25.94 20.50 -11.94
C ASP A 93 -26.77 21.78 -12.16
N VAL A 94 -26.88 22.19 -13.42
CA VAL A 94 -27.70 23.33 -13.83
C VAL A 94 -29.06 22.82 -14.32
N PHE A 95 -30.14 23.47 -13.89
CA PHE A 95 -31.50 23.13 -14.29
C PHE A 95 -32.14 24.29 -15.07
N THR A 96 -32.94 23.96 -16.08
CA THR A 96 -33.79 24.94 -16.78
C THR A 96 -34.88 25.47 -15.85
N ALA A 97 -35.55 26.57 -16.22
CA ALA A 97 -36.71 27.08 -15.46
C ALA A 97 -37.80 26.00 -15.24
N ASP A 98 -37.96 25.08 -16.19
CA ASP A 98 -38.90 23.95 -16.10
C ASP A 98 -38.36 22.72 -15.33
N GLY A 99 -37.22 22.86 -14.63
CA GLY A 99 -36.63 21.80 -13.78
C GLY A 99 -35.91 20.66 -14.52
N ARG A 100 -35.64 20.79 -15.83
CA ARG A 100 -34.89 19.79 -16.60
C ARG A 100 -33.38 20.01 -16.47
N PRO A 101 -32.55 18.95 -16.34
CA PRO A 101 -31.10 19.11 -16.26
C PRO A 101 -30.54 19.62 -17.60
N VAL A 102 -29.64 20.61 -17.52
CA VAL A 102 -28.86 21.09 -18.65
C VAL A 102 -27.70 20.13 -18.86
N THR A 103 -27.81 19.29 -19.88
CA THR A 103 -26.77 18.29 -20.19
C THR A 103 -25.47 18.97 -20.62
N GLY A 104 -24.35 18.54 -20.04
CA GLY A 104 -23.02 19.03 -20.40
C GLY A 104 -22.67 20.42 -19.85
N ALA A 105 -23.45 20.95 -18.90
CA ALA A 105 -23.04 22.14 -18.17
C ALA A 105 -21.77 21.84 -17.37
N VAL A 106 -20.75 22.68 -17.54
CA VAL A 106 -19.44 22.53 -16.87
C VAL A 106 -18.95 23.87 -16.34
N SER A 107 -18.10 23.83 -15.34
CA SER A 107 -17.45 25.01 -14.78
C SER A 107 -16.43 25.58 -15.75
N GLN A 108 -16.38 26.91 -15.88
CA GLN A 108 -15.30 27.60 -16.60
C GLN A 108 -14.07 27.85 -15.72
N VAL A 109 -14.19 27.59 -14.42
CA VAL A 109 -13.19 27.99 -13.40
C VAL A 109 -12.61 26.78 -12.69
N TYR A 110 -13.40 25.73 -12.53
CA TYR A 110 -13.01 24.52 -11.80
C TYR A 110 -12.78 23.34 -12.72
N TRP A 111 -11.83 22.50 -12.30
CA TRP A 111 -11.45 21.25 -12.93
C TRP A 111 -11.54 20.12 -11.92
N ASP A 112 -11.74 18.92 -12.45
CA ASP A 112 -11.49 17.67 -11.75
C ASP A 112 -10.26 17.02 -12.38
N LEU A 113 -9.38 16.48 -11.54
CA LEU A 113 -8.13 15.84 -11.94
C LEU A 113 -8.17 14.35 -11.61
N GLU A 114 -7.68 13.54 -12.54
CA GLU A 114 -7.30 12.15 -12.30
C GLU A 114 -5.77 12.06 -12.34
N ILE A 115 -5.17 11.58 -11.26
CA ILE A 115 -3.72 11.48 -11.07
C ILE A 115 -3.39 10.01 -10.81
N LYS A 116 -2.51 9.43 -11.62
CA LYS A 116 -2.00 8.08 -11.39
C LYS A 116 -0.62 8.14 -10.76
N VAL A 117 -0.47 7.54 -9.59
CA VAL A 117 0.76 7.53 -8.81
C VAL A 117 1.28 6.10 -8.74
N ARG A 118 2.56 5.89 -9.05
CA ARG A 118 3.24 4.61 -8.88
C ARG A 118 4.27 4.68 -7.77
N GLY A 119 4.21 3.74 -6.83
CA GLY A 119 5.15 3.62 -5.73
C GLY A 119 5.39 2.17 -5.33
N GLU A 120 6.46 1.92 -4.60
CA GLU A 120 6.78 0.60 -4.06
C GLU A 120 6.04 0.35 -2.76
N GLY A 121 5.34 -0.77 -2.70
CA GLY A 121 4.48 -1.13 -1.59
C GLY A 121 4.54 -2.62 -1.24
N HIS A 122 3.67 -3.02 -0.32
CA HIS A 122 3.46 -4.41 0.06
C HIS A 122 2.02 -4.78 -0.22
N ASP A 123 1.83 -5.94 -0.85
CA ASP A 123 0.52 -6.58 -1.02
C ASP A 123 0.41 -7.76 -0.05
N SER A 124 -0.50 -7.65 0.91
CA SER A 124 -0.77 -8.69 1.91
C SER A 124 -1.93 -9.62 1.52
N GLY A 125 -2.48 -9.45 0.32
CA GLY A 125 -3.67 -10.13 -0.20
C GLY A 125 -4.99 -9.54 0.32
N SER A 126 -5.03 -9.04 1.56
CA SER A 126 -6.22 -8.35 2.11
C SER A 126 -6.15 -6.83 1.99
N ASP A 127 -4.95 -6.27 2.01
CA ASP A 127 -4.70 -4.84 1.93
C ASP A 127 -3.41 -4.59 1.13
N ILE A 128 -3.40 -3.51 0.35
CA ILE A 128 -2.23 -2.99 -0.34
C ILE A 128 -1.76 -1.75 0.43
N SER A 129 -0.46 -1.65 0.72
CA SER A 129 0.11 -0.51 1.43
C SER A 129 1.33 0.06 0.72
N VAL A 130 1.47 1.38 0.72
CA VAL A 130 2.62 2.09 0.14
C VAL A 130 3.12 3.11 1.16
N GLY A 131 4.44 3.11 1.43
CA GLY A 131 5.01 3.97 2.48
C GLY A 131 4.44 3.74 3.89
N GLY A 132 3.84 2.57 4.15
CA GLY A 132 3.15 2.27 5.41
C GLY A 132 1.68 2.73 5.46
N VAL A 133 1.19 3.39 4.41
CA VAL A 133 -0.21 3.82 4.27
C VAL A 133 -1.00 2.73 3.57
N VAL A 134 -2.04 2.22 4.23
CA VAL A 134 -2.97 1.26 3.61
C VAL A 134 -3.89 2.00 2.64
N LEU A 135 -3.88 1.59 1.37
CA LEU A 135 -4.63 2.23 0.30
C LEU A 135 -5.93 1.47 0.02
N ARG A 136 -7.07 2.18 0.00
CA ARG A 136 -8.39 1.59 -0.21
C ARG A 136 -9.24 2.46 -1.13
N VAL A 137 -9.94 1.83 -2.06
CA VAL A 137 -10.90 2.54 -2.94
C VAL A 137 -11.98 3.22 -2.10
N GLY A 138 -12.29 4.48 -2.43
CA GLY A 138 -13.22 5.33 -1.69
C GLY A 138 -12.61 6.04 -0.48
N MET A 139 -11.37 5.72 -0.08
CA MET A 139 -10.72 6.40 1.02
C MET A 139 -10.38 7.86 0.65
N PRO A 140 -10.80 8.86 1.43
CA PRO A 140 -10.30 10.21 1.29
C PRO A 140 -8.85 10.28 1.79
N LEU A 141 -7.98 10.91 1.02
CA LEU A 141 -6.56 11.02 1.33
C LEU A 141 -6.06 12.42 0.97
N MET A 142 -5.47 13.12 1.93
CA MET A 142 -4.74 14.35 1.64
C MET A 142 -3.34 13.99 1.15
N VAL A 143 -2.96 14.52 -0.01
CA VAL A 143 -1.64 14.33 -0.58
C VAL A 143 -0.98 15.66 -0.87
N HIS A 144 0.35 15.68 -0.83
CA HIS A 144 1.13 16.86 -1.14
C HIS A 144 2.41 16.52 -1.92
N GLY A 145 2.97 17.53 -2.56
CA GLY A 145 4.23 17.45 -3.27
C GLY A 145 4.81 18.86 -3.47
N PRO A 146 5.87 19.01 -4.27
CA PRO A 146 6.48 20.31 -4.53
C PRO A 146 5.45 21.27 -5.15
N GLY A 147 5.03 22.27 -4.38
CA GLY A 147 4.12 23.33 -4.86
C GLY A 147 2.62 22.99 -4.82
N PHE A 148 2.21 21.80 -4.41
CA PHE A 148 0.79 21.44 -4.31
C PHE A 148 0.45 20.69 -3.03
N GLY A 149 -0.79 20.87 -2.57
CA GLY A 149 -1.41 20.10 -1.51
C GLY A 149 -2.91 20.02 -1.78
N VAL A 150 -3.44 18.81 -1.89
CA VAL A 150 -4.81 18.57 -2.36
C VAL A 150 -5.48 17.44 -1.58
N LYS A 151 -6.79 17.58 -1.39
CA LYS A 151 -7.63 16.50 -0.87
C LYS A 151 -8.08 15.64 -2.03
N THR A 152 -7.84 14.34 -1.92
CA THR A 152 -8.11 13.38 -2.98
C THR A 152 -9.03 12.28 -2.48
N GLN A 153 -9.58 11.52 -3.42
CA GLN A 153 -10.24 10.26 -3.15
C GLN A 153 -9.60 9.18 -4.01
N ILE A 154 -9.30 8.03 -3.41
CA ILE A 154 -8.75 6.89 -4.13
C ILE A 154 -9.86 6.25 -4.97
N GLN A 155 -9.70 6.20 -6.29
CA GLN A 155 -10.63 5.51 -7.20
C GLN A 155 -10.17 4.10 -7.54
N GLY A 156 -8.87 3.82 -7.48
CA GLY A 156 -8.31 2.53 -7.84
C GLY A 156 -6.95 2.29 -7.19
N VAL A 157 -6.70 1.04 -6.83
CA VAL A 157 -5.40 0.56 -6.34
C VAL A 157 -5.15 -0.78 -7.03
N ARG A 158 -4.01 -0.94 -7.70
CA ARG A 158 -3.65 -2.18 -8.38
C ARG A 158 -2.14 -2.41 -8.34
N VAL A 159 -1.75 -3.66 -8.22
CA VAL A 159 -0.35 -4.07 -8.44
C VAL A 159 -0.11 -4.08 -9.95
N VAL A 160 1.03 -3.55 -10.37
CA VAL A 160 1.49 -3.55 -11.76
C VAL A 160 2.84 -4.24 -11.86
N GLU A 161 3.03 -5.00 -12.93
CA GLU A 161 4.36 -5.49 -13.32
C GLU A 161 5.04 -4.37 -14.13
N ASP A 162 6.34 -4.16 -13.89
CA ASP A 162 7.15 -3.18 -14.62
C ASP A 162 7.35 -3.54 -16.09
#